data_AF-A0A7C7D6M5-F1
#
_entry.id   AF-A0A7C7D6M5-F1
#
_cell.length_a   1.000
_cell.length_b   1.000
_cell.length_c   1.000
_cell.angle_alpha   90.00
_cell.angle_beta   90.00
_cell.angle_gamma   90.00
#
_symmetry.space_group_name_H-M   'P 1'
#
loop_
_entity.id
_entity.type
_entity.pdbx_description
1 polymer ?
#
loop_
_entity_poly.entity_id
_entity_poly.type
_entity_poly.pdbx_seq_one_letter_code
_entity_poly.pdbx_strand_id
1 'polypeptide(L)'
;AAAELGLADGAISAIYHYTGDFNETDNNKATAKTMYQGGTEVIFACGGAVGKSVMSAAAEAGKKVIGVDVDQRYDSETVITSATKGLRASVVQVLESIYKTDSWSTFSGQTTYFAAANDGIGLPTAVIGDAKANAFDRFEKFTTEQYEKVFKSLVDGSVDPIRTIEVEDANGYATADELVSGLKLSKVTVEVR
;
A
#
# COMPACT_ATOMS: atom_id res chain seq x y z
N ALA A 1 7.55 -12.89 -6.94
CA ALA A 1 7.34 -13.30 -5.53
C ALA A 1 6.74 -14.70 -5.35
N ALA A 2 5.41 -14.93 -5.43
CA ALA A 2 4.82 -16.24 -5.10
C ALA A 2 5.36 -17.41 -5.96
N ALA A 3 5.58 -17.16 -7.26
CA ALA A 3 6.22 -18.10 -8.16
C ALA A 3 7.70 -18.36 -7.80
N GLU A 4 8.47 -17.31 -7.45
CA GLU A 4 9.87 -17.43 -7.00
C GLU A 4 10.00 -18.22 -5.69
N LEU A 5 8.99 -18.11 -4.82
CA LEU A 5 8.89 -18.86 -3.57
C LEU A 5 8.42 -20.32 -3.77
N GLY A 6 8.12 -20.73 -5.01
CA GLY A 6 7.67 -22.08 -5.34
C GLY A 6 6.31 -22.45 -4.74
N LEU A 7 5.44 -21.46 -4.51
CA LEU A 7 4.11 -21.71 -3.95
C LEU A 7 3.19 -22.42 -4.95
N ALA A 8 2.26 -23.22 -4.43
CA ALA A 8 1.23 -23.89 -5.21
C ALA A 8 0.27 -22.87 -5.87
N ASP A 9 -0.43 -23.30 -6.93
CA ASP A 9 -1.49 -22.48 -7.51
C ASP A 9 -2.60 -22.22 -6.48
N GLY A 10 -3.03 -20.97 -6.36
CA GLY A 10 -4.03 -20.54 -5.37
C GLY A 10 -3.52 -20.53 -3.92
N ALA A 11 -2.21 -20.64 -3.68
CA ALA A 11 -1.64 -20.56 -2.33
C ALA A 11 -1.86 -19.20 -1.67
N ILE A 12 -2.07 -18.14 -2.45
CA ILE A 12 -2.46 -16.81 -1.98
C ILE A 12 -3.89 -16.54 -2.44
N SER A 13 -4.73 -16.06 -1.53
CA SER A 13 -6.06 -15.53 -1.87
C SER A 13 -6.09 -14.03 -1.60
N ALA A 14 -6.73 -13.28 -2.49
CA ALA A 14 -6.90 -11.84 -2.38
C ALA A 14 -8.36 -11.49 -2.61
N ILE A 15 -8.93 -10.70 -1.71
CA ILE A 15 -10.27 -10.12 -1.87
C ILE A 15 -10.07 -8.63 -2.15
N TYR A 16 -10.57 -8.18 -3.29
CA TYR A 16 -10.67 -6.76 -3.64
C TYR A 16 -12.07 -6.28 -3.30
N HIS A 17 -12.16 -5.22 -2.51
CA HIS A 17 -13.43 -4.59 -2.17
C HIS A 17 -13.32 -3.08 -2.37
N TYR A 18 -14.27 -2.52 -3.11
CA TYR A 18 -14.36 -1.08 -3.35
C TYR A 18 -15.45 -0.49 -2.46
N THR A 19 -15.07 0.34 -1.50
CA THR A 19 -16.01 0.97 -0.56
C THR A 19 -16.90 2.03 -1.22
N GLY A 20 -16.47 2.60 -2.34
CA GLY A 20 -17.15 3.69 -3.03
C GLY A 20 -16.99 5.07 -2.39
N ASP A 21 -16.34 5.16 -1.23
CA ASP A 21 -16.01 6.40 -0.53
C ASP A 21 -14.70 6.31 0.28
N PHE A 22 -14.32 7.40 0.95
CA PHE A 22 -13.14 7.50 1.80
C PHE A 22 -13.49 7.62 3.29
N ASN A 23 -14.72 7.31 3.70
CA ASN A 23 -15.23 7.63 5.02
C ASN A 23 -14.94 6.52 6.05
N GLU A 24 -14.70 6.94 7.29
CA GLU A 24 -14.78 6.04 8.44
C GLU A 24 -16.25 5.79 8.77
N THR A 25 -16.72 4.56 8.56
CA THR A 25 -18.13 4.18 8.79
C THR A 25 -18.25 2.81 9.46
N ASP A 26 -19.37 2.57 10.12
CA ASP A 26 -19.73 1.26 10.67
C ASP A 26 -19.91 0.20 9.58
N ASN A 27 -20.39 0.60 8.39
CA ASN A 27 -20.54 -0.30 7.25
C ASN A 27 -19.17 -0.81 6.77
N ASN A 28 -18.20 0.09 6.60
CA ASN A 28 -16.83 -0.28 6.21
C ASN A 28 -16.18 -1.19 7.28
N LYS A 29 -16.45 -0.94 8.56
CA LYS A 29 -15.98 -1.81 9.65
C LYS A 29 -16.63 -3.19 9.59
N ALA A 30 -17.94 -3.26 9.36
CA ALA A 30 -18.68 -4.52 9.24
C ALA A 30 -18.17 -5.35 8.06
N THR A 31 -17.92 -4.73 6.91
CA THR A 31 -17.33 -5.40 5.74
C THR A 31 -15.95 -5.98 6.07
N ALA A 32 -15.04 -5.18 6.65
CA ALA A 32 -13.72 -5.65 7.04
C ALA A 32 -13.81 -6.80 8.06
N LYS A 33 -14.74 -6.73 9.01
CA LYS A 33 -15.00 -7.81 9.98
C LYS A 33 -15.44 -9.10 9.30
N THR A 34 -16.32 -9.02 8.31
CA THR A 34 -16.73 -10.19 7.52
C THR A 34 -15.56 -10.80 6.74
N MET A 35 -14.68 -9.98 6.16
CA MET A 35 -13.46 -10.48 5.49
C MET A 35 -12.56 -11.23 6.49
N TYR A 36 -12.29 -10.64 7.66
CA TYR A 36 -11.49 -11.29 8.70
C TYR A 36 -12.12 -12.59 9.22
N GLN A 37 -13.45 -12.62 9.41
CA GLN A 37 -14.18 -13.84 9.78
C GLN A 37 -14.10 -14.93 8.70
N GLY A 38 -14.02 -14.53 7.43
CA GLY A 38 -13.81 -15.41 6.29
C GLY A 38 -12.38 -15.94 6.15
N GLY A 39 -11.47 -15.58 7.05
CA GLY A 39 -10.11 -16.10 7.09
C GLY A 39 -9.05 -15.14 6.56
N THR A 40 -9.41 -13.93 6.11
CA THR A 40 -8.42 -12.90 5.76
C THR A 40 -7.47 -12.65 6.95
N GLU A 41 -6.18 -12.61 6.69
CA GLU A 41 -5.15 -12.45 7.73
C GLU A 41 -4.69 -10.99 7.87
N VAL A 42 -4.66 -10.28 6.74
CA VAL A 42 -4.23 -8.90 6.62
C VAL A 42 -5.09 -8.19 5.59
N ILE A 43 -5.46 -6.93 5.86
CA ILE A 43 -6.13 -6.06 4.89
C ILE A 43 -5.23 -4.87 4.58
N PHE A 44 -5.00 -4.62 3.30
CA PHE A 44 -4.40 -3.38 2.83
C PHE A 44 -5.48 -2.31 2.65
N ALA A 45 -5.53 -1.34 3.57
CA ALA A 45 -6.66 -0.43 3.72
C ALA A 45 -6.45 0.88 2.95
N CYS A 46 -6.43 0.83 1.62
CA CYS A 46 -6.09 1.94 0.74
C CYS A 46 -7.24 2.94 0.45
N GLY A 47 -8.01 3.33 1.49
CA GLY A 47 -9.21 4.16 1.35
C GLY A 47 -9.25 5.40 2.25
N GLY A 48 -8.10 5.99 2.60
CA GLY A 48 -8.07 7.16 3.49
C GLY A 48 -8.65 6.84 4.87
N ALA A 49 -9.72 7.53 5.28
CA ALA A 49 -10.34 7.31 6.59
C ALA A 49 -11.02 5.93 6.75
N VAL A 50 -11.30 5.23 5.64
CA VAL A 50 -11.68 3.80 5.64
C VAL A 50 -10.68 2.96 6.45
N GLY A 51 -9.39 3.33 6.43
CA GLY A 51 -8.35 2.66 7.20
C GLY A 51 -8.67 2.54 8.68
N LYS A 52 -9.34 3.53 9.28
CA LYS A 52 -9.73 3.51 10.70
C LYS A 52 -10.82 2.47 10.99
N SER A 53 -11.80 2.34 10.10
CA SER A 53 -12.81 1.27 10.18
C SER A 53 -12.16 -0.11 10.12
N VAL A 54 -11.20 -0.31 9.20
CA VAL A 54 -10.46 -1.57 9.06
C VAL A 54 -9.62 -1.86 10.30
N MET A 55 -8.90 -0.86 10.83
CA MET A 55 -8.12 -0.99 12.07
C MET A 55 -9.01 -1.39 13.26
N SER A 56 -10.21 -0.81 13.37
CA SER A 56 -11.17 -1.18 14.41
C SER A 56 -11.60 -2.64 14.29
N ALA A 57 -11.92 -3.11 13.07
CA ALA A 57 -12.26 -4.51 12.82
C ALA A 57 -11.07 -5.46 13.10
N ALA A 58 -9.86 -5.06 12.70
CA ALA A 58 -8.64 -5.83 12.92
C ALA A 58 -8.34 -5.99 14.42
N ALA A 59 -8.56 -4.95 15.22
CA ALA A 59 -8.35 -4.99 16.67
C ALA A 59 -9.33 -5.96 17.34
N GLU A 60 -10.60 -5.98 16.92
CA GLU A 60 -11.58 -6.96 17.41
C GLU A 60 -11.24 -8.40 16.99
N ALA A 61 -10.69 -8.58 15.80
CA ALA A 61 -10.39 -9.90 15.24
C ALA A 61 -8.99 -10.44 15.60
N GLY A 62 -8.13 -9.62 16.22
CA GLY A 62 -6.72 -9.96 16.43
C GLY A 62 -5.94 -10.13 15.11
N LYS A 63 -6.29 -9.33 14.09
CA LYS A 63 -5.73 -9.41 12.73
C LYS A 63 -4.89 -8.17 12.39
N LYS A 64 -4.33 -8.14 11.18
CA LYS A 64 -3.34 -7.13 10.75
C LYS A 64 -3.88 -6.18 9.69
N VAL A 65 -3.30 -4.99 9.63
CA VAL A 65 -3.59 -3.95 8.65
C VAL A 65 -2.29 -3.47 8.00
N ILE A 66 -2.34 -3.19 6.70
CA ILE A 66 -1.35 -2.36 6.01
C ILE A 66 -2.01 -0.99 5.76
N GLY A 67 -1.43 0.08 6.31
CA GLY A 67 -1.91 1.45 6.17
C GLY A 67 -1.46 2.11 4.85
N VAL A 68 -1.85 3.36 4.64
CA VAL A 68 -1.50 4.17 3.45
C VAL A 68 -1.13 5.61 3.81
N ASP A 69 -0.50 6.29 2.83
CA ASP A 69 -0.14 7.70 2.80
C ASP A 69 0.93 8.11 3.82
N VAL A 70 0.70 7.87 5.10
CA VAL A 70 1.61 8.16 6.22
C VAL A 70 1.90 6.90 7.03
N ASP A 71 2.84 6.98 7.97
CA ASP A 71 3.05 5.88 8.92
C ASP A 71 1.90 5.80 9.92
N GLN A 72 0.96 4.89 9.68
CA GLN A 72 -0.23 4.69 10.51
C GLN A 72 0.01 3.73 11.68
N ARG A 73 1.26 3.34 11.98
CA ARG A 73 1.57 2.51 13.15
C ARG A 73 1.08 3.12 14.47
N TYR A 74 0.92 4.45 14.49
CA TYR A 74 0.46 5.25 15.62
C TYR A 74 -1.06 5.34 15.74
N ASP A 75 -1.78 5.00 14.66
CA ASP A 75 -3.24 4.95 14.68
C ASP A 75 -3.74 3.62 15.28
N SER A 76 -2.96 2.54 15.15
CA SER A 76 -3.31 1.23 15.70
C SER A 76 -2.11 0.27 15.82
N GLU A 77 -2.09 -0.54 16.88
CA GLU A 77 -1.15 -1.67 17.04
C GLU A 77 -1.33 -2.76 15.99
N THR A 78 -2.46 -2.78 15.29
CA THR A 78 -2.73 -3.75 14.21
C THR A 78 -2.02 -3.42 12.90
N VAL A 79 -1.56 -2.17 12.74
CA VAL A 79 -0.86 -1.72 11.53
C VAL A 79 0.57 -2.25 11.56
N ILE A 80 0.88 -3.20 10.69
CA ILE A 80 2.21 -3.83 10.62
C ILE A 80 3.19 -3.03 9.76
N THR A 81 2.68 -2.26 8.81
CA THR A 81 3.41 -1.28 8.01
C THR A 81 2.42 -0.36 7.31
N SER A 82 2.91 0.66 6.60
CA SER A 82 2.09 1.51 5.73
C SER A 82 2.74 1.70 4.38
N ALA A 83 1.98 1.59 3.28
CA ALA A 83 2.44 2.01 1.97
C ALA A 83 2.42 3.55 1.91
N THR A 84 3.51 4.18 2.36
CA THR A 84 3.58 5.63 2.47
C THR A 84 3.70 6.29 1.11
N LYS A 85 3.05 7.44 1.00
CA LYS A 85 3.12 8.34 -0.16
C LYS A 85 3.96 9.53 0.24
N GLY A 86 4.99 9.83 -0.53
CA GLY A 86 5.96 10.91 -0.32
C GLY A 86 5.39 12.31 -0.48
N LEU A 87 4.18 12.60 0.02
CA LEU A 87 3.51 13.89 -0.09
C LEU A 87 4.37 15.00 0.51
N ARG A 88 4.94 14.79 1.71
CA ARG A 88 5.86 15.74 2.32
C ARG A 88 7.10 15.98 1.46
N ALA A 89 7.75 14.90 1.02
CA ALA A 89 8.95 14.99 0.20
C ALA A 89 8.68 15.73 -1.12
N SER A 90 7.60 15.39 -1.81
CA SER A 90 7.20 16.03 -3.07
C SER A 90 6.92 17.52 -2.92
N VAL A 91 6.17 17.92 -1.89
CA VAL A 91 5.88 19.34 -1.62
C VAL A 91 7.17 20.10 -1.27
N VAL A 92 8.04 19.53 -0.43
CA VAL A 92 9.32 20.15 -0.07
C VAL A 92 10.20 20.31 -1.31
N GLN A 93 10.37 19.28 -2.13
CA GLN A 93 11.17 19.35 -3.36
C GLN A 93 10.70 20.47 -4.29
N VAL A 94 9.38 20.61 -4.48
CA VAL A 94 8.81 21.67 -5.32
C VAL A 94 9.02 23.06 -4.70
N LEU A 95 8.78 23.22 -3.39
CA LEU A 95 9.01 24.50 -2.70
C LEU A 95 10.48 24.91 -2.72
N GLU A 96 11.40 23.96 -2.54
CA GLU A 96 12.83 24.22 -2.65
C GLU A 96 13.23 24.67 -4.06
N SER A 97 12.59 24.11 -5.10
CA SER A 97 12.80 24.55 -6.48
C SER A 97 12.46 26.03 -6.71
N ILE A 98 11.49 26.55 -5.96
CA ILE A 98 11.04 27.95 -6.05
C ILE A 98 11.90 28.85 -5.16
N TYR A 99 12.08 28.48 -3.90
CA TYR A 99 12.63 29.38 -2.87
C TYR A 99 14.14 29.24 -2.64
N LYS A 100 14.75 28.11 -3.03
CA LYS A 100 16.17 27.84 -2.74
C LYS A 100 17.03 27.76 -3.99
N THR A 101 16.52 27.18 -5.07
CA THR A 101 17.35 26.83 -6.24
C THR A 101 16.96 27.53 -7.54
N ASP A 102 15.87 28.30 -7.55
CA ASP A 102 15.37 29.01 -8.75
C ASP A 102 15.21 28.09 -9.98
N SER A 103 14.80 26.84 -9.73
CA SER A 103 14.67 25.77 -10.73
C SER A 103 13.22 25.32 -10.94
N TRP A 104 12.25 26.19 -10.64
CA TRP A 104 10.81 25.95 -10.81
C TRP A 104 10.43 25.47 -12.21
N SER A 105 11.18 25.88 -13.23
CA SER A 105 11.00 25.42 -14.62
C SER A 105 11.08 23.89 -14.78
N THR A 106 11.71 23.19 -13.84
CA THR A 106 11.76 21.71 -13.77
C THR A 106 10.39 21.09 -13.48
N PHE A 107 9.49 21.82 -12.82
CA PHE A 107 8.17 21.32 -12.39
C PHE A 107 7.02 22.03 -13.10
N SER A 108 7.21 23.29 -13.52
CA SER A 108 6.15 24.11 -14.09
C SER A 108 5.62 23.57 -15.42
N GLY A 109 4.30 23.57 -15.60
CA GLY A 109 3.67 23.26 -16.90
C GLY A 109 3.70 21.80 -17.31
N GLN A 110 4.06 20.88 -16.39
CA GLN A 110 4.13 19.45 -16.67
C GLN A 110 3.65 18.61 -15.49
N THR A 111 3.35 17.34 -15.78
CA THR A 111 3.11 16.32 -14.74
C THR A 111 4.44 15.81 -14.24
N THR A 112 4.66 15.88 -12.92
CA THR A 112 5.82 15.27 -12.26
C THR A 112 5.40 13.96 -11.61
N TYR A 113 6.16 12.89 -11.88
CA TYR A 113 5.95 11.59 -11.26
C TYR A 113 6.87 11.41 -10.06
N PHE A 114 6.27 11.04 -8.93
CA PHE A 114 6.97 10.68 -7.71
C PHE A 114 6.88 9.16 -7.53
N ALA A 115 8.03 8.49 -7.48
CA ALA A 115 8.24 7.06 -7.41
C ALA A 115 9.36 6.74 -6.40
N ALA A 116 9.78 5.48 -6.31
CA ALA A 116 10.84 5.07 -5.38
C ALA A 116 12.15 5.88 -5.59
N ALA A 117 12.51 6.17 -6.84
CA ALA A 117 13.76 6.85 -7.19
C ALA A 117 13.87 8.31 -6.73
N ASN A 118 12.76 8.95 -6.33
CA ASN A 118 12.74 10.34 -5.86
C ASN A 118 11.91 10.52 -4.57
N ASP A 119 11.96 9.50 -3.71
CA ASP A 119 11.30 9.48 -2.38
C ASP A 119 9.77 9.68 -2.45
N GLY A 120 9.18 9.31 -3.58
CA GLY A 120 7.74 9.43 -3.83
C GLY A 120 6.89 8.38 -3.15
N ILE A 121 7.47 7.23 -2.82
CA ILE A 121 6.83 6.10 -2.14
C ILE A 121 7.85 5.36 -1.27
N GLY A 122 7.35 4.60 -0.29
CA GLY A 122 8.18 3.71 0.51
C GLY A 122 7.41 3.06 1.65
N LEU A 123 8.08 2.21 2.43
CA LEU A 123 7.63 1.77 3.75
C LEU A 123 8.37 2.55 4.85
N PRO A 124 7.74 2.78 6.02
CA PRO A 124 8.45 3.30 7.18
C PRO A 124 9.57 2.34 7.60
N THR A 125 10.76 2.88 7.84
CA THR A 125 11.93 2.11 8.31
C THR A 125 12.34 2.49 9.74
N ALA A 126 11.86 3.61 10.26
CA ALA A 126 12.19 4.14 11.58
C ALA A 126 10.93 4.41 12.40
N VAL A 127 11.08 4.45 13.72
CA VAL A 127 10.00 4.80 14.65
C VAL A 127 10.19 6.25 15.12
N ILE A 128 9.17 7.08 14.92
CA ILE A 128 9.10 8.45 15.46
C ILE A 128 9.36 8.42 16.96
N GLY A 129 10.34 9.22 17.39
CA GLY A 129 10.75 9.33 18.80
C GLY A 129 11.78 8.31 19.26
N ASP A 130 12.13 7.31 18.43
CA ASP A 130 13.15 6.32 18.75
C ASP A 130 14.08 6.04 17.55
N ALA A 131 15.24 6.69 17.56
CA ALA A 131 16.24 6.56 16.50
C ALA A 131 16.92 5.18 16.43
N LYS A 132 16.72 4.31 17.43
CA LYS A 132 17.29 2.95 17.46
C LYS A 132 16.27 1.88 17.10
N ALA A 133 14.98 2.22 17.12
CA ALA A 133 13.94 1.28 16.78
C ALA A 133 13.83 1.09 15.27
N ASN A 134 13.59 -0.15 14.87
CA ASN A 134 13.34 -0.55 13.50
C ASN A 134 11.83 -0.68 13.29
N ALA A 135 11.26 0.00 12.29
CA ALA A 135 9.83 -0.07 12.01
C ALA A 135 9.35 -1.41 11.42
N PHE A 136 10.28 -2.34 11.16
CA PHE A 136 9.97 -3.72 10.77
C PHE A 136 9.70 -4.63 11.97
N ASP A 137 9.68 -4.08 13.20
CA ASP A 137 9.38 -4.79 14.45
C ASP A 137 8.03 -5.52 14.48
N ARG A 138 7.09 -5.13 13.61
CA ARG A 138 5.75 -5.75 13.50
C ARG A 138 5.63 -6.82 12.40
N PHE A 139 6.68 -7.08 11.62
CA PHE A 139 6.71 -8.20 10.67
C PHE A 139 7.24 -9.47 11.35
N GLU A 140 6.68 -10.62 10.98
CA GLU A 140 7.14 -11.91 11.50
C GLU A 140 8.39 -12.46 10.78
N LYS A 141 8.42 -12.32 9.44
CA LYS A 141 9.45 -12.93 8.58
C LYS A 141 10.09 -11.98 7.58
N PHE A 142 9.45 -10.84 7.31
CA PHE A 142 9.91 -9.89 6.32
C PHE A 142 10.86 -8.88 6.98
N THR A 143 12.11 -8.83 6.56
CA THR A 143 13.15 -8.01 7.19
C THR A 143 13.42 -6.71 6.43
N THR A 144 14.07 -5.76 7.09
CA THR A 144 14.52 -4.51 6.46
C THR A 144 15.43 -4.77 5.27
N GLU A 145 16.34 -5.74 5.35
CA GLU A 145 17.25 -6.07 4.24
C GLU A 145 16.50 -6.66 3.04
N GLN A 146 15.42 -7.40 3.27
CA GLN A 146 14.56 -7.90 2.19
C GLN A 146 13.78 -6.76 1.55
N TYR A 147 13.26 -5.83 2.36
CA TYR A 147 12.63 -4.61 1.85
C TYR A 147 13.61 -3.78 1.02
N GLU A 148 14.82 -3.52 1.52
CA GLU A 148 15.83 -2.72 0.81
C GLU A 148 16.19 -3.32 -0.55
N LYS A 149 16.25 -4.65 -0.66
CA LYS A 149 16.46 -5.33 -1.95
C LYS A 149 15.31 -5.07 -2.93
N VAL A 150 14.06 -5.20 -2.47
CA VAL A 150 12.87 -4.93 -3.30
C VAL A 150 12.79 -3.44 -3.66
N PHE A 151 13.00 -2.55 -2.70
CA PHE A 151 12.98 -1.11 -2.91
C PHE A 151 14.06 -0.69 -3.91
N LYS A 152 15.27 -1.23 -3.80
CA LYS A 152 16.34 -1.00 -4.77
C LYS A 152 15.93 -1.40 -6.18
N SER A 153 15.26 -2.55 -6.36
CA SER A 153 14.78 -2.95 -7.69
C SER A 153 13.73 -2.00 -8.29
N LEU A 154 12.98 -1.27 -7.45
CA LEU A 154 12.07 -0.22 -7.91
C LEU A 154 12.82 1.08 -8.24
N VAL A 155 13.87 1.40 -7.48
CA VAL A 155 14.72 2.58 -7.72
C VAL A 155 15.53 2.44 -9.01
N ASP A 156 16.12 1.27 -9.25
CA ASP A 156 16.94 1.01 -10.44
C ASP A 156 16.14 0.56 -11.66
N GLY A 157 14.84 0.32 -11.50
CA GLY A 157 13.92 -0.06 -12.58
C GLY A 157 14.06 -1.51 -13.05
N SER A 158 14.83 -2.36 -12.37
CA SER A 158 14.88 -3.80 -12.67
C SER A 158 13.53 -4.49 -12.41
N VAL A 159 12.69 -3.90 -11.56
CA VAL A 159 11.27 -4.24 -11.43
C VAL A 159 10.44 -2.99 -11.73
N ASP A 160 9.57 -3.09 -12.73
CA ASP A 160 8.55 -2.06 -13.03
C ASP A 160 7.15 -2.65 -12.82
N PRO A 161 6.45 -2.28 -11.72
CA PRO A 161 5.10 -2.75 -11.46
C PRO A 161 4.11 -2.28 -12.52
N ILE A 162 3.13 -3.12 -12.85
CA ILE A 162 2.00 -2.72 -13.70
C ILE A 162 1.17 -1.70 -12.92
N ARG A 163 1.03 -0.49 -13.50
CA ARG A 163 0.38 0.66 -12.84
C ARG A 163 -1.02 0.95 -13.38
N THR A 164 -1.35 0.39 -14.54
CA THR A 164 -2.61 0.60 -15.22
C THR A 164 -3.05 -0.72 -15.82
N ILE A 165 -4.33 -1.03 -15.66
CA ILE A 165 -5.04 -2.10 -16.35
C ILE A 165 -6.27 -1.49 -17.00
N GLU A 166 -6.80 -2.13 -18.03
CA GLU A 166 -8.11 -1.76 -18.55
C GLU A 166 -9.19 -2.32 -17.60
N VAL A 167 -10.19 -1.48 -17.32
CA VAL A 167 -11.37 -1.83 -16.54
C VAL A 167 -12.58 -1.37 -17.34
N GLU A 168 -13.45 -2.30 -17.70
CA GLU A 168 -14.63 -2.04 -18.52
C GLU A 168 -15.72 -1.27 -17.74
N ASP A 169 -15.83 -1.50 -16.43
CA ASP A 169 -16.77 -0.74 -15.59
C ASP A 169 -16.34 0.74 -15.52
N ALA A 170 -17.23 1.63 -15.99
CA ALA A 170 -17.00 3.07 -15.99
C ALA A 170 -16.79 3.69 -14.59
N ASN A 171 -17.20 3.00 -13.53
CA ASN A 171 -16.95 3.40 -12.14
C ASN A 171 -15.57 2.94 -11.63
N GLY A 172 -14.82 2.17 -12.43
CA GLY A 172 -13.48 1.68 -12.11
C GLY A 172 -13.45 0.44 -11.22
N TYR A 173 -14.56 -0.29 -11.11
CA TYR A 173 -14.61 -1.55 -10.37
C TYR A 173 -14.15 -2.70 -11.25
N ALA A 174 -12.91 -3.14 -11.04
CA ALA A 174 -12.34 -4.25 -11.79
C ALA A 174 -12.97 -5.57 -11.36
N THR A 175 -13.25 -6.44 -12.34
CA THR A 175 -13.57 -7.85 -12.13
C THR A 175 -12.34 -8.64 -11.71
N ALA A 176 -12.55 -9.85 -11.16
CA ALA A 176 -11.44 -10.74 -10.81
C ALA A 176 -10.57 -11.08 -12.04
N ASP A 177 -11.19 -11.27 -13.20
CA ASP A 177 -10.49 -11.61 -14.44
C ASP A 177 -9.64 -10.43 -14.94
N GLU A 178 -10.14 -9.20 -14.89
CA GLU A 178 -9.37 -7.99 -15.22
C GLU A 178 -8.19 -7.80 -14.26
N LEU A 179 -8.37 -8.03 -12.96
CA LEU A 179 -7.29 -7.96 -11.98
C LEU A 179 -6.22 -9.03 -12.23
N VAL A 180 -6.62 -10.29 -12.42
CA VAL A 180 -5.68 -11.41 -12.63
C VAL A 180 -4.91 -11.23 -13.93
N SER A 181 -5.61 -10.96 -15.03
CA SER A 181 -5.00 -10.83 -16.36
C SER A 181 -4.19 -9.53 -16.48
N GLY A 182 -4.78 -8.41 -16.07
CA GLY A 182 -4.19 -7.08 -16.19
C GLY A 182 -2.95 -6.91 -15.31
N LEU A 183 -3.00 -7.36 -14.05
CA LEU A 183 -1.83 -7.32 -13.15
C LEU A 183 -0.90 -8.52 -13.32
N LYS A 184 -1.20 -9.43 -14.25
CA LYS A 184 -0.44 -10.66 -14.52
C LYS A 184 -0.18 -11.47 -13.25
N LEU A 185 -1.20 -11.62 -12.42
CA LEU A 185 -1.09 -12.33 -11.15
C LEU A 185 -0.84 -13.81 -11.41
N SER A 186 0.07 -14.40 -10.64
CA SER A 186 0.41 -15.82 -10.70
C SER A 186 0.39 -16.40 -9.30
N LYS A 187 -0.16 -17.62 -9.16
CA LYS A 187 -0.36 -18.32 -7.87
C LYS A 187 -1.37 -17.64 -6.92
N VAL A 188 -2.14 -16.66 -7.40
CA VAL A 188 -3.13 -15.90 -6.61
C VAL A 188 -4.54 -16.21 -7.10
N THR A 189 -5.44 -16.54 -6.17
CA THR A 189 -6.90 -16.57 -6.41
C THR A 189 -7.48 -15.21 -6.02
N VAL A 190 -8.24 -14.58 -6.93
CA VAL A 190 -8.84 -13.27 -6.69
C VAL A 190 -10.35 -13.38 -6.59
N GLU A 191 -10.91 -12.71 -5.61
CA GLU A 191 -12.35 -12.45 -5.46
C GLU A 191 -12.57 -10.93 -5.44
N VAL A 192 -13.66 -10.47 -6.05
CA VAL A 192 -14.10 -9.07 -5.98
C VAL A 192 -15.45 -9.02 -5.25
N ARG A 193 -15.59 -8.10 -4.29
CA ARG A 193 -16.80 -7.90 -3.48
C ARG A 193 -17.24 -6.46 -3.43
#